data_AF-A0A6U9WVW7-F1
#
_entry.id   AF-A0A6U9WVW7-F1
#
_cell.length_a   1.000
_cell.length_b   1.000
_cell.length_c   1.000
_cell.angle_alpha   90.00
_cell.angle_beta   90.00
_cell.angle_gamma   90.00
#
_symmetry.space_group_name_H-M   'P 1'
#
loop_
_entity.id
_entity.type
_entity.pdbx_description
1 polymer ?
#
loop_
_entity_poly.entity_id
_entity_poly.type
_entity_poly.pdbx_seq_one_letter_code
_entity_poly.pdbx_strand_id
1 'polypeptide(L)'
;MCLFGNAARFAFLLVSCGMLCHGFVSHSPISVSSSTTKVTLGRPASSLLAEQLNVAFVTGNQMKVREIEMILNEMGAIDPDNPQESLVNLRVVQVDLPEIQEVNTEGVAKEKALLAAQLAGGPSLIEDTSLEFHALGGMPGPYIKWFQERLQSVGLWRILTAYEDKSATAVCTLAFSPAPHADPVLFTGKVDGTIVEPVEGRGFGWDSIFVPKGENHPFSCLSTERKNELSHRGNAVRQWVQWLNLNKDELIERQKTGRQSIGHKGLDFKSYSPEQ
;
A
#
# COMPACT_ATOMS: atom_id res chain seq x y z
N MET A 1 53.01 -3.63 -15.04
CA MET A 1 53.29 -2.62 -14.00
C MET A 1 52.02 -2.44 -13.20
N CYS A 2 51.80 -3.30 -12.19
CA CYS A 2 52.12 -3.09 -10.77
C CYS A 2 51.31 -1.95 -10.14
N LEU A 3 50.26 -2.27 -9.37
CA LEU A 3 50.20 -2.34 -7.88
C LEU A 3 49.87 -0.94 -7.29
N PHE A 4 48.99 -0.68 -6.32
CA PHE A 4 48.48 -1.35 -5.10
C PHE A 4 47.02 -0.85 -4.86
N GLY A 5 46.08 -1.47 -4.14
CA GLY A 5 46.15 -2.37 -2.99
C GLY A 5 45.78 -1.62 -1.70
N ASN A 6 44.61 -1.88 -1.12
CA ASN A 6 44.46 -2.04 0.34
C ASN A 6 43.09 -2.59 0.74
N ALA A 7 43.11 -3.80 1.28
CA ALA A 7 42.04 -4.46 2.00
C ALA A 7 42.32 -4.36 3.51
N ALA A 8 41.29 -4.13 4.32
CA ALA A 8 41.38 -4.25 5.77
C ALA A 8 40.36 -5.29 6.26
N ARG A 9 40.88 -6.41 6.78
CA ARG A 9 40.23 -7.39 7.64
C ARG A 9 40.72 -7.15 9.07
N PHE A 10 39.86 -7.27 10.09
CA PHE A 10 40.14 -7.76 11.45
C PHE A 10 38.76 -8.02 12.10
N ALA A 11 38.28 -9.23 12.38
CA ALA A 11 38.73 -10.35 13.23
C ALA A 11 37.90 -10.42 14.53
N PHE A 12 37.31 -11.61 14.71
CA PHE A 12 36.56 -12.10 15.87
C PHE A 12 37.36 -12.06 17.17
N LEU A 13 36.68 -11.83 18.30
CA LEU A 13 37.14 -12.27 19.62
C LEU A 13 36.00 -13.01 20.33
N LEU A 14 36.15 -14.34 20.44
CA LEU A 14 35.44 -15.23 21.35
C LEU A 14 36.38 -15.49 22.53
N VAL A 15 35.92 -15.25 23.76
CA VAL A 15 36.60 -15.68 24.98
C VAL A 15 35.66 -16.62 25.74
N SER A 16 36.20 -17.80 26.03
CA SER A 16 35.55 -18.91 26.71
C SER A 16 36.07 -19.06 28.14
N CYS A 17 35.21 -19.61 29.00
CA CYS A 17 35.51 -20.57 30.08
C CYS A 17 36.04 -20.06 31.44
N GLY A 18 35.41 -20.53 32.52
CA GLY A 18 35.91 -20.44 33.90
C GLY A 18 34.87 -20.80 34.95
N MET A 19 34.86 -22.06 35.39
CA MET A 19 33.97 -22.71 36.37
C MET A 19 34.65 -22.82 37.75
N LEU A 20 33.87 -23.23 38.79
CA LEU A 20 34.23 -23.70 40.16
C LEU A 20 34.15 -22.61 41.26
N CYS A 21 33.72 -22.84 42.52
CA CYS A 21 32.99 -23.92 43.22
C CYS A 21 32.69 -23.44 44.67
N HIS A 22 31.70 -24.09 45.30
CA HIS A 22 31.49 -24.31 46.75
C HIS A 22 30.99 -23.21 47.71
N GLY A 23 29.87 -23.52 48.37
CA GLY A 23 29.43 -22.99 49.66
C GLY A 23 28.32 -23.87 50.26
N PHE A 24 28.51 -24.31 51.50
CA PHE A 24 27.82 -25.39 52.22
C PHE A 24 26.52 -24.94 52.96
N VAL A 25 25.51 -25.84 52.94
CA VAL A 25 24.60 -26.32 54.03
C VAL A 25 23.93 -25.32 55.01
N SER A 26 22.58 -25.38 55.06
CA SER A 26 21.83 -25.68 56.30
C SER A 26 20.42 -26.20 55.98
N HIS A 27 20.00 -27.25 56.71
CA HIS A 27 18.68 -27.89 56.61
C HIS A 27 17.81 -27.44 57.80
N SER A 28 16.55 -27.10 57.50
CA SER A 28 15.46 -27.03 58.48
C SER A 28 14.24 -27.73 57.87
N PRO A 29 13.57 -28.67 58.56
CA PRO A 29 12.43 -29.38 58.01
C PRO A 29 11.17 -28.53 58.17
N ILE A 30 10.51 -28.19 57.05
CA ILE A 30 9.17 -27.60 57.06
C ILE A 30 8.19 -28.67 56.57
N SER A 31 7.19 -28.92 57.41
CA SER A 31 6.07 -29.83 57.20
C SER A 31 5.22 -29.39 56.00
N VAL A 32 5.05 -30.29 55.03
CA VAL A 32 4.16 -30.09 53.89
C VAL A 32 2.76 -30.60 54.26
N SER A 33 1.82 -29.68 54.41
CA SER A 33 0.39 -29.99 54.38
C SER A 33 -0.08 -30.01 52.93
N SER A 34 -0.68 -31.13 52.50
CA SER A 34 -1.21 -31.31 51.16
C SER A 34 -2.54 -30.56 51.01
N SER A 35 -2.51 -29.35 50.46
CA SER A 35 -3.69 -28.72 49.86
C SER A 35 -3.63 -28.92 48.35
N THR A 36 -4.56 -29.73 47.84
CA THR A 36 -4.71 -30.00 46.41
C THR A 36 -5.33 -28.79 45.73
N THR A 37 -4.53 -27.75 45.50
CA THR A 37 -4.91 -26.66 44.61
C THR A 37 -4.83 -27.21 43.20
N LYS A 38 -6.00 -27.41 42.56
CA LYS A 38 -6.07 -27.66 41.12
C LYS A 38 -5.37 -26.48 40.42
N VAL A 39 -4.13 -26.70 40.02
CA VAL A 39 -3.46 -25.85 39.04
C VAL A 39 -4.21 -26.09 37.75
N THR A 40 -5.16 -25.21 37.46
CA THR A 40 -5.72 -25.09 36.11
C THR A 40 -4.53 -24.73 35.24
N LEU A 41 -3.99 -25.72 34.52
CA LEU A 41 -3.04 -25.51 33.43
C LEU A 41 -3.75 -24.57 32.46
N GLY A 42 -3.43 -23.28 32.57
CA GLY A 42 -3.80 -22.31 31.56
C GLY A 42 -3.33 -22.87 30.23
N ARG A 43 -4.24 -22.91 29.25
CA ARG A 43 -3.84 -23.13 27.86
C ARG A 43 -2.59 -22.28 27.62
N PRO A 44 -1.51 -22.82 27.04
CA PRO A 44 -0.44 -21.96 26.60
C PRO A 44 -1.09 -20.91 25.71
N ALA A 45 -0.76 -19.65 25.93
CA ALA A 45 -1.12 -18.59 25.01
C ALA A 45 -0.54 -18.99 23.66
N SER A 46 -1.35 -19.66 22.85
CA SER A 46 -1.12 -19.77 21.42
C SER A 46 -1.00 -18.32 21.00
N SER A 47 0.21 -17.91 20.60
CA SER A 47 0.43 -16.60 20.02
C SER A 47 -0.61 -16.42 18.94
N LEU A 48 -1.63 -15.61 19.23
CA LEU A 48 -2.58 -15.13 18.24
C LEU A 48 -1.76 -14.23 17.33
N LEU A 49 -1.02 -14.85 16.40
CA LEU A 49 -0.42 -14.15 15.28
C LEU A 49 -1.60 -13.48 14.59
N ALA A 50 -1.60 -12.15 14.64
CA ALA A 50 -2.67 -11.31 14.14
C ALA A 50 -3.20 -11.88 12.81
N GLU A 51 -4.52 -12.00 12.70
CA GLU A 51 -5.23 -12.34 11.45
C GLU A 51 -5.19 -11.15 10.48
N GLN A 52 -4.09 -10.41 10.47
CA GLN A 52 -3.91 -9.17 9.74
C GLN A 52 -2.95 -9.43 8.59
N LEU A 53 -3.33 -8.93 7.41
CA LEU A 53 -2.50 -9.06 6.22
C LEU A 53 -1.38 -8.02 6.25
N ASN A 54 -0.12 -8.44 6.24
CA ASN A 54 1.00 -7.50 6.16
C ASN A 54 1.28 -7.12 4.71
N VAL A 55 1.09 -5.85 4.33
CA VAL A 55 1.26 -5.40 2.95
C VAL A 55 2.25 -4.24 2.90
N ALA A 56 3.29 -4.36 2.07
CA ALA A 56 4.19 -3.26 1.80
C ALA A 56 3.56 -2.29 0.80
N PHE A 57 3.29 -1.04 1.21
CA PHE A 57 2.89 0.01 0.26
C PHE A 57 4.12 0.73 -0.26
N VAL A 58 4.48 0.49 -1.51
CA VAL A 58 5.72 1.00 -2.10
C VAL A 58 5.42 2.27 -2.89
N THR A 59 5.82 3.42 -2.33
CA THR A 59 5.60 4.73 -2.96
C THR A 59 6.55 5.79 -2.39
N GLY A 60 7.02 6.70 -3.23
CA GLY A 60 7.73 7.91 -2.80
C GLY A 60 6.80 9.07 -2.39
N ASN A 61 5.49 8.96 -2.63
CA ASN A 61 4.56 10.07 -2.47
C ASN A 61 3.78 10.00 -1.15
N GLN A 62 4.11 10.90 -0.22
CA GLN A 62 3.48 10.98 1.11
C GLN A 62 2.00 11.38 1.07
N MET A 63 1.57 12.14 0.04
CA MET A 63 0.16 12.52 -0.08
C MET A 63 -0.70 11.31 -0.49
N LYS A 64 -0.17 10.43 -1.35
CA LYS A 64 -0.80 9.14 -1.68
C LYS A 64 -0.97 8.27 -0.43
N VAL A 65 0.06 8.19 0.41
CA VAL A 65 0.02 7.46 1.70
C VAL A 65 -1.12 7.99 2.57
N ARG A 66 -1.15 9.31 2.82
CA ARG A 66 -2.17 9.92 3.67
C ARG A 66 -3.59 9.65 3.18
N GLU A 67 -3.84 9.81 1.88
CA GLU A 67 -5.18 9.56 1.34
C GLU A 67 -5.58 8.09 1.44
N ILE A 68 -4.69 7.15 1.09
CA ILE A 68 -4.99 5.71 1.19
C ILE A 68 -5.24 5.31 2.65
N GLU A 69 -4.42 5.76 3.59
CA GLU A 69 -4.63 5.48 5.01
C GLU A 69 -5.98 6.02 5.50
N MET A 70 -6.35 7.24 5.11
CA MET A 70 -7.66 7.80 5.46
C MET A 70 -8.82 6.98 4.88
N ILE A 71 -8.75 6.61 3.59
CA ILE A 71 -9.81 5.81 2.95
C ILE A 71 -9.89 4.42 3.61
N LEU A 72 -8.75 3.79 3.91
CA LEU A 72 -8.73 2.50 4.60
C LEU A 72 -9.33 2.59 6.00
N ASN A 73 -9.10 3.69 6.72
CA ASN A 73 -9.68 3.93 8.04
C ASN A 73 -11.21 4.14 7.94
N GLU A 74 -11.66 4.97 7.00
CA GLU A 74 -13.10 5.19 6.72
C GLU A 74 -13.82 3.87 6.37
N MET A 75 -13.12 2.93 5.73
CA MET A 75 -13.65 1.60 5.40
C MET A 75 -13.53 0.56 6.52
N GLY A 76 -12.89 0.89 7.66
CA GLY A 76 -12.58 -0.06 8.73
C GLY A 76 -11.56 -1.14 8.33
N ALA A 77 -10.80 -0.92 7.25
CA ALA A 77 -9.74 -1.83 6.82
C ALA A 77 -8.45 -1.62 7.65
N ILE A 78 -8.26 -0.42 8.18
CA ILE A 78 -7.31 -0.13 9.25
C ILE A 78 -8.04 0.56 10.40
N ASP A 79 -7.58 0.31 11.61
CA ASP A 79 -7.99 0.99 12.83
C ASP A 79 -6.72 1.41 13.57
N PRO A 80 -6.33 2.70 13.50
CA PRO A 80 -5.14 3.20 14.19
C PRO A 80 -5.21 3.07 15.72
N ASP A 81 -6.41 3.10 16.30
CA ASP A 81 -6.64 3.00 17.74
C ASP A 81 -6.60 1.53 18.20
N ASN A 82 -7.01 0.59 17.33
CA ASN A 82 -6.94 -0.85 17.56
C ASN A 82 -6.24 -1.59 16.40
N PRO A 83 -4.90 -1.47 16.23
CA PRO A 83 -4.19 -2.06 15.09
C PRO A 83 -4.34 -3.57 14.93
N GLN A 84 -4.69 -4.27 16.01
CA GLN A 84 -4.89 -5.73 16.03
C GLN A 84 -6.21 -6.16 15.36
N GLU A 85 -7.18 -5.24 15.24
CA GLU A 85 -8.48 -5.47 14.61
C GLU A 85 -8.50 -5.07 13.13
N SER A 86 -7.42 -4.43 12.66
CA SER A 86 -7.27 -4.01 11.27
C SER A 86 -7.20 -5.20 10.32
N LEU A 87 -7.84 -5.08 9.15
CA LEU A 87 -7.74 -6.06 8.07
C LEU A 87 -6.32 -6.13 7.48
N VAL A 88 -5.67 -4.97 7.36
CA VAL A 88 -4.35 -4.84 6.73
C VAL A 88 -3.40 -4.08 7.65
N ASN A 89 -2.14 -4.53 7.71
CA ASN A 89 -1.01 -3.77 8.25
C ASN A 89 -0.26 -3.16 7.07
N LEU A 90 -0.45 -1.87 6.81
CA LEU A 90 0.17 -1.20 5.68
C LEU A 90 1.56 -0.65 6.06
N ARG A 91 2.61 -1.35 5.62
CA ARG A 91 4.00 -0.90 5.83
C ARG A 91 4.46 -0.03 4.67
N VAL A 92 4.62 1.27 4.90
CA VAL A 92 5.11 2.19 3.86
C VAL A 92 6.59 1.95 3.57
N VAL A 93 6.92 1.70 2.31
CA VAL A 93 8.28 1.59 1.78
C VAL A 93 8.53 2.79 0.86
N GLN A 94 9.31 3.76 1.35
CA GLN A 94 9.53 5.03 0.66
C GLN A 94 10.56 4.91 -0.46
N VAL A 95 10.10 4.47 -1.63
CA VAL A 95 10.92 4.32 -2.84
C VAL A 95 10.14 4.87 -4.04
N ASP A 96 10.79 5.72 -4.83
CA ASP A 96 10.28 6.10 -6.16
C ASP A 96 10.70 5.01 -7.15
N LEU A 97 9.72 4.25 -7.64
CA LEU A 97 9.96 3.16 -8.58
C LEU A 97 9.99 3.69 -10.02
N PRO A 98 10.81 3.09 -10.90
CA PRO A 98 10.78 3.45 -12.31
C PRO A 98 9.40 3.14 -12.90
N GLU A 99 8.89 4.08 -13.70
CA GLU A 99 7.64 3.97 -14.43
C GLU A 99 7.96 3.75 -15.91
N ILE A 100 7.41 2.69 -16.50
CA ILE A 100 7.54 2.45 -17.94
C ILE A 100 6.71 3.48 -18.73
N GLN A 101 7.04 3.67 -19.99
CA GLN A 101 6.18 4.44 -20.90
C GLN A 101 5.07 3.53 -21.42
N GLU A 102 3.84 3.87 -21.06
CA GLU A 102 2.64 3.20 -21.54
C GLU A 102 1.49 4.21 -21.57
N VAL A 103 0.51 4.01 -22.45
CA VAL A 103 -0.63 4.93 -22.60
C VAL A 103 -1.73 4.63 -21.58
N ASN A 104 -1.77 3.41 -21.04
CA ASN A 104 -2.72 2.98 -20.01
C ASN A 104 -2.05 2.86 -18.63
N THR A 105 -2.65 3.52 -17.63
CA THR A 105 -2.28 3.47 -16.20
C THR A 105 -2.17 2.05 -15.66
N GLU A 106 -2.99 1.11 -16.15
CA GLU A 106 -2.94 -0.30 -15.73
C GLU A 106 -1.65 -1.00 -16.14
N GLY A 107 -1.13 -0.69 -17.33
CA GLY A 107 0.15 -1.24 -17.80
C GLY A 107 1.33 -0.72 -16.97
N VAL A 108 1.33 0.58 -16.67
CA VAL A 108 2.33 1.21 -15.78
C VAL A 108 2.27 0.58 -14.39
N ALA A 109 1.07 0.48 -13.81
CA ALA A 109 0.87 -0.08 -12.48
C ALA A 109 1.30 -1.55 -12.40
N LYS A 110 1.00 -2.37 -13.42
CA LYS A 110 1.39 -3.78 -13.47
C LYS A 110 2.90 -3.97 -13.38
N GLU A 111 3.66 -3.29 -14.24
CA GLU A 111 5.13 -3.41 -14.24
C GLU A 111 5.75 -2.87 -12.96
N LYS A 112 5.22 -1.75 -12.44
CA LYS A 112 5.63 -1.17 -11.16
C LYS A 112 5.40 -2.14 -10.00
N ALA A 113 4.29 -2.89 -10.01
CA ALA A 113 3.95 -3.85 -8.97
C ALA A 113 4.90 -5.05 -8.93
N LEU A 114 5.34 -5.54 -10.10
CA LEU A 114 6.31 -6.64 -10.17
C LEU A 114 7.64 -6.25 -9.50
N LEU A 115 8.14 -5.04 -9.76
CA LEU A 115 9.35 -4.52 -9.11
C LEU A 115 9.12 -4.29 -7.60
N ALA A 116 7.98 -3.73 -7.23
CA ALA A 116 7.62 -3.50 -5.83
C ALA A 116 7.56 -4.80 -5.03
N ALA A 117 6.99 -5.87 -5.59
CA ALA A 117 6.88 -7.16 -4.93
C ALA A 117 8.24 -7.80 -4.66
N GLN A 118 9.16 -7.68 -5.63
CA GLN A 118 10.56 -8.12 -5.47
C GLN A 118 11.27 -7.35 -4.35
N LEU A 119 11.13 -6.03 -4.32
CA LEU A 119 11.72 -5.19 -3.26
C LEU A 119 11.09 -5.43 -1.89
N ALA A 120 9.78 -5.70 -1.84
CA ALA A 120 9.06 -5.96 -0.62
C ALA A 120 9.36 -7.34 -0.02
N GLY A 121 9.75 -8.32 -0.86
CA GLY A 121 9.98 -9.71 -0.44
C GLY A 121 8.70 -10.44 -0.02
N GLY A 122 7.52 -9.94 -0.42
CA GLY A 122 6.22 -10.42 0.04
C GLY A 122 5.08 -9.60 -0.56
N PRO A 123 3.89 -9.66 0.04
CA PRO A 123 2.74 -8.90 -0.43
C PRO A 123 3.01 -7.41 -0.51
N SER A 124 2.69 -6.82 -1.67
CA SER A 124 2.96 -5.42 -1.94
C SER A 124 1.80 -4.76 -2.67
N LEU A 125 1.61 -3.48 -2.39
CA LEU A 125 0.69 -2.59 -3.06
C LEU A 125 1.48 -1.45 -3.70
N ILE A 126 1.12 -1.08 -4.92
CA ILE A 126 1.50 0.19 -5.53
C ILE A 126 0.26 0.94 -6.00
N GLU A 127 0.46 2.21 -6.35
CA GLU A 127 -0.58 3.05 -6.92
C GLU A 127 -0.01 3.91 -8.06
N ASP A 128 -0.71 3.92 -9.18
CA ASP A 128 -0.44 4.79 -10.32
C ASP A 128 -1.68 5.62 -10.68
N THR A 129 -1.47 6.87 -11.12
CA THR A 129 -2.56 7.83 -11.36
C THR A 129 -2.35 8.53 -12.70
N SER A 130 -3.40 8.60 -13.51
CA SER A 130 -3.44 9.42 -14.73
C SER A 130 -4.48 10.53 -14.64
N LEU A 131 -4.26 11.58 -15.43
CA LEU A 131 -5.26 12.59 -15.75
C LEU A 131 -5.37 12.70 -17.27
N GLU A 132 -6.53 12.31 -17.79
CA GLU A 132 -6.75 12.08 -19.22
C GLU A 132 -7.61 13.21 -19.80
N PHE A 133 -7.01 14.13 -20.55
CA PHE A 133 -7.78 15.18 -21.22
C PHE A 133 -8.36 14.64 -22.53
N HIS A 134 -9.69 14.67 -22.66
CA HIS A 134 -10.37 14.05 -23.81
C HIS A 134 -10.00 14.75 -25.12
N ALA A 135 -9.92 16.09 -25.09
CA ALA A 135 -9.48 16.90 -26.22
C ALA A 135 -8.05 16.58 -26.74
N LEU A 136 -7.20 15.95 -25.91
CA LEU A 136 -5.84 15.55 -26.28
C LEU A 136 -5.71 14.03 -26.46
N GLY A 137 -6.83 13.32 -26.69
CA GLY A 137 -6.82 11.87 -26.86
C GLY A 137 -6.36 11.12 -25.61
N GLY A 138 -6.61 11.68 -24.42
CA GLY A 138 -6.24 11.08 -23.14
C GLY A 138 -4.87 11.51 -22.59
N MET A 139 -4.09 12.33 -23.30
CA MET A 139 -2.87 12.91 -22.76
C MET A 139 -3.18 14.03 -21.75
N PRO A 140 -2.31 14.30 -20.75
CA PRO A 140 -1.02 13.66 -20.49
C PRO A 140 -1.13 12.24 -19.92
N GLY A 141 -2.31 11.80 -19.47
CA GLY A 141 -2.52 10.42 -19.05
C GLY A 141 -1.57 10.03 -17.91
N PRO A 142 -0.92 8.85 -17.97
CA PRO A 142 0.05 8.41 -16.96
C PRO A 142 1.26 9.34 -16.79
N TYR A 143 1.53 10.20 -17.78
CA TYR A 143 2.65 11.15 -17.74
C TYR A 143 2.36 12.40 -16.89
N ILE A 144 1.20 12.47 -16.24
CA ILE A 144 0.74 13.66 -15.50
C ILE A 144 1.72 14.15 -14.43
N LYS A 145 2.49 13.26 -13.78
CA LYS A 145 3.55 13.65 -12.81
C LYS A 145 4.53 14.64 -13.45
N TRP A 146 5.06 14.30 -14.62
CA TRP A 146 6.05 15.11 -15.34
C TRP A 146 5.46 16.43 -15.85
N PHE A 147 4.22 16.40 -16.33
CA PHE A 147 3.54 17.62 -16.76
C PHE A 147 3.24 18.55 -15.58
N GLN A 148 2.76 18.01 -14.46
CA GLN A 148 2.50 18.77 -13.23
C GLN A 148 3.79 19.43 -12.70
N GLU A 149 4.91 18.71 -12.69
CA GLU A 149 6.19 19.25 -12.23
C GLU A 149 6.70 20.43 -13.07
N ARG A 150 6.45 20.41 -14.38
CA ARG A 150 6.96 21.42 -15.32
C ARG A 150 6.01 22.59 -15.54
N LEU A 151 4.72 22.30 -15.63
CA LEU A 151 3.71 23.27 -16.04
C LEU A 151 2.93 23.83 -14.85
N GLN A 152 2.93 23.09 -13.72
CA GLN A 152 2.03 23.34 -12.60
C GLN A 152 0.56 23.34 -13.05
N SER A 153 -0.35 23.59 -12.12
CA SER A 153 -1.79 23.58 -12.42
C SER A 153 -2.17 24.62 -13.47
N VAL A 154 -1.56 25.82 -13.42
CA VAL A 154 -1.84 26.89 -14.39
C VAL A 154 -1.41 26.52 -15.81
N GLY A 155 -0.27 25.86 -15.98
CA GLY A 155 0.20 25.45 -17.31
C GLY A 155 -0.60 24.26 -17.85
N LEU A 156 -1.00 23.32 -17.00
CA LEU A 156 -1.90 22.22 -17.38
C LEU A 156 -3.24 22.74 -17.90
N TRP A 157 -3.87 23.65 -17.17
CA TRP A 157 -5.10 24.32 -17.63
C TRP A 157 -4.86 25.08 -18.95
N ARG A 158 -3.73 25.80 -19.07
CA ARG A 158 -3.39 26.56 -20.29
C ARG A 158 -3.31 25.70 -21.54
N ILE A 159 -2.81 24.47 -21.47
CA ILE A 159 -2.77 23.56 -22.63
C ILE A 159 -4.16 23.39 -23.25
N LEU A 160 -5.19 23.33 -22.41
CA LEU A 160 -6.56 23.12 -22.88
C LEU A 160 -7.25 24.38 -23.33
N THR A 161 -6.73 25.59 -23.08
CA THR A 161 -7.45 26.86 -23.37
C THR A 161 -7.94 26.98 -24.81
N ALA A 162 -7.17 26.47 -25.78
CA ALA A 162 -7.50 26.51 -27.20
C ALA A 162 -8.56 25.48 -27.68
N TYR A 163 -8.93 24.51 -26.84
CA TYR A 163 -9.89 23.46 -27.18
C TYR A 163 -11.27 23.80 -26.64
N GLU A 164 -12.35 23.53 -27.35
CA GLU A 164 -13.71 23.73 -26.79
C GLU A 164 -14.01 22.71 -25.69
N ASP A 165 -13.60 21.46 -25.92
CA ASP A 165 -13.76 20.37 -24.96
C ASP A 165 -12.76 20.50 -23.81
N LYS A 166 -13.30 20.58 -22.59
CA LYS A 166 -12.54 20.62 -21.33
C LYS A 166 -12.75 19.37 -20.49
N SER A 167 -13.45 18.36 -21.01
CA SER A 167 -13.71 17.14 -20.28
C SER A 167 -12.43 16.33 -20.07
N ALA A 168 -12.37 15.69 -18.92
CA ALA A 168 -11.24 14.87 -18.52
C ALA A 168 -11.69 13.72 -17.62
N THR A 169 -10.89 12.66 -17.57
CA THR A 169 -11.05 11.56 -16.63
C THR A 169 -9.82 11.43 -15.76
N ALA A 170 -10.02 11.41 -14.45
CA ALA A 170 -9.00 11.01 -13.49
C ALA A 170 -9.07 9.50 -13.28
N VAL A 171 -7.94 8.80 -13.36
CA VAL A 171 -7.86 7.35 -13.18
C VAL A 171 -6.81 7.03 -12.13
N CYS A 172 -7.14 6.14 -11.19
CA CYS A 172 -6.20 5.53 -10.26
C CYS A 172 -6.21 4.02 -10.48
N THR A 173 -5.04 3.42 -10.62
CA THR A 173 -4.89 1.96 -10.59
C THR A 173 -4.06 1.56 -9.37
N LEU A 174 -4.66 0.79 -8.48
CA LEU A 174 -3.93 0.02 -7.47
C LEU A 174 -3.54 -1.32 -8.07
N ALA A 175 -2.31 -1.75 -7.80
CA ALA A 175 -1.85 -3.08 -8.17
C ALA A 175 -1.32 -3.80 -6.93
N PHE A 176 -1.99 -4.89 -6.56
CA PHE A 176 -1.65 -5.71 -5.40
C PHE A 176 -1.01 -7.01 -5.88
N SER A 177 0.23 -7.26 -5.44
CA SER A 177 0.92 -8.52 -5.66
C SER A 177 0.93 -9.33 -4.37
N PRO A 178 0.42 -10.58 -4.33
CA PRO A 178 0.44 -11.40 -3.13
C PRO A 178 1.80 -12.09 -2.87
N ALA A 179 2.77 -11.99 -3.77
CA ALA A 179 4.12 -12.53 -3.62
C ALA A 179 5.10 -11.91 -4.65
N PRO A 180 6.44 -11.99 -4.44
CA PRO A 180 7.47 -11.42 -5.33
C PRO A 180 7.41 -11.82 -6.82
N HIS A 181 6.69 -12.90 -7.16
CA HIS A 181 6.61 -13.45 -8.51
C HIS A 181 5.16 -13.72 -8.96
N ALA A 182 4.18 -13.25 -8.19
CA ALA A 182 2.78 -13.40 -8.55
C ALA A 182 2.37 -12.28 -9.51
N ASP A 183 1.52 -12.61 -10.49
CA ASP A 183 0.85 -11.60 -11.29
C ASP A 183 -0.01 -10.70 -10.37
N PRO A 184 0.08 -9.36 -10.51
CA PRO A 184 -0.68 -8.45 -9.67
C PRO A 184 -2.17 -8.49 -10.03
N VAL A 185 -3.00 -8.30 -9.01
CA VAL A 185 -4.43 -8.00 -9.17
C VAL A 185 -4.59 -6.49 -9.25
N LEU A 186 -5.28 -6.01 -10.29
CA LEU A 186 -5.47 -4.59 -10.55
C LEU A 186 -6.86 -4.13 -10.08
N PHE A 187 -6.91 -2.93 -9.50
CA PHE A 187 -8.14 -2.25 -9.09
C PHE A 187 -8.13 -0.83 -9.63
N THR A 188 -9.02 -0.55 -10.58
CA THR A 188 -9.03 0.71 -11.32
C THR A 188 -10.24 1.53 -10.94
N GLY A 189 -10.02 2.70 -10.36
CA GLY A 189 -11.06 3.68 -10.08
C GLY A 189 -10.98 4.84 -11.07
N LYS A 190 -12.14 5.30 -11.56
CA LYS A 190 -12.24 6.41 -12.52
C LYS A 190 -13.24 7.45 -12.04
N VAL A 191 -12.99 8.70 -12.40
CA VAL A 191 -13.91 9.83 -12.18
C VAL A 191 -13.84 10.74 -13.39
N ASP A 192 -14.98 10.96 -14.03
CA ASP A 192 -15.11 11.97 -15.07
C ASP A 192 -15.27 13.36 -14.44
N GLY A 193 -14.82 14.38 -15.15
CA GLY A 193 -14.89 15.77 -14.72
C GLY A 193 -14.51 16.74 -15.82
N THR A 194 -14.24 17.97 -15.41
CA THR A 194 -13.94 19.08 -16.31
C THR A 194 -12.72 19.84 -15.78
N ILE A 195 -11.86 20.27 -16.70
CA ILE A 195 -10.70 21.11 -16.40
C ILE A 195 -11.10 22.59 -16.38
N VAL A 196 -10.78 23.27 -15.29
CA VAL A 196 -11.07 24.70 -15.06
C VAL A 196 -9.80 25.49 -14.75
N GLU A 197 -9.91 26.82 -14.76
CA GLU A 197 -8.83 27.68 -14.29
C GLU A 197 -8.49 27.35 -12.83
N PRO A 198 -7.21 27.30 -12.43
CA PRO A 198 -6.84 26.85 -11.09
C PRO A 198 -7.54 27.66 -9.98
N VAL A 199 -8.19 26.95 -9.06
CA VAL A 199 -8.78 27.54 -7.86
C VAL A 199 -7.93 27.19 -6.64
N GLU A 200 -7.56 28.20 -5.86
CA GLU A 200 -6.79 28.01 -4.63
C GLU A 200 -7.55 27.13 -3.63
N GLY A 201 -6.83 26.19 -3.00
CA GLY A 201 -7.41 25.21 -2.09
C GLY A 201 -6.33 24.37 -1.39
N ARG A 202 -6.76 23.31 -0.70
CA ARG A 202 -5.92 22.45 0.16
C ARG A 202 -5.49 21.13 -0.51
N GLY A 203 -5.73 20.96 -1.81
CA GLY A 203 -5.36 19.77 -2.59
C GLY A 203 -3.89 19.75 -3.02
N PHE A 204 -3.49 18.68 -3.71
CA PHE A 204 -2.13 18.53 -4.26
C PHE A 204 -2.13 18.22 -5.75
N GLY A 205 -1.00 18.52 -6.40
CA GLY A 205 -0.86 18.31 -7.84
C GLY A 205 -1.89 19.10 -8.64
N TRP A 206 -2.64 18.39 -9.48
CA TRP A 206 -3.63 18.96 -10.39
C TRP A 206 -5.04 19.08 -9.77
N ASP A 207 -5.20 18.80 -8.47
CA ASP A 207 -6.49 18.91 -7.76
C ASP A 207 -7.17 20.28 -7.95
N SER A 208 -6.40 21.36 -8.13
CA SER A 208 -6.92 22.72 -8.27
C SER A 208 -7.57 23.04 -9.61
N ILE A 209 -7.43 22.16 -10.61
CA ILE A 209 -7.98 22.37 -11.94
C ILE A 209 -9.04 21.34 -12.32
N PHE A 210 -9.23 20.28 -11.54
CA PHE A 210 -10.17 19.22 -11.87
C PHE A 210 -11.45 19.31 -11.04
N VAL A 211 -12.56 19.66 -11.69
CA VAL A 211 -13.90 19.62 -11.10
C VAL A 211 -14.52 18.25 -11.43
N PRO A 212 -14.71 17.37 -10.44
CA PRO A 212 -15.34 16.08 -10.67
C PRO A 212 -16.82 16.25 -11.01
N LYS A 213 -17.34 15.37 -11.86
CA LYS A 213 -18.74 15.39 -12.30
C LYS A 213 -19.68 15.34 -11.08
N GLY A 214 -20.61 16.28 -11.01
CA GLY A 214 -21.57 16.41 -9.91
C GLY A 214 -21.13 17.38 -8.80
N GLU A 215 -19.90 17.87 -8.83
CA GLU A 215 -19.41 18.93 -7.96
C GLU A 215 -19.33 20.28 -8.68
N ASN A 216 -19.30 21.37 -7.91
CA ASN A 216 -19.15 22.73 -8.43
C ASN A 216 -17.74 23.31 -8.24
N HIS A 217 -16.88 22.62 -7.49
CA HIS A 217 -15.54 23.09 -7.15
C HIS A 217 -14.49 22.02 -7.45
N PRO A 218 -13.23 22.42 -7.72
CA PRO A 218 -12.15 21.47 -7.92
C PRO A 218 -11.89 20.62 -6.69
N PHE A 219 -11.22 19.47 -6.86
CA PHE A 219 -10.79 18.62 -5.76
C PHE A 219 -10.05 19.39 -4.65
N SER A 220 -9.27 20.41 -4.99
CA SER A 220 -8.53 21.22 -4.02
C SER A 220 -9.43 21.96 -3.03
N CYS A 221 -10.68 22.25 -3.40
CA CYS A 221 -11.64 23.00 -2.59
C CYS A 221 -12.54 22.09 -1.76
N LEU A 222 -12.57 20.78 -2.03
CA LEU A 222 -13.36 19.83 -1.26
C LEU A 222 -12.69 19.53 0.09
N SER A 223 -13.47 19.03 1.05
CA SER A 223 -12.88 18.39 2.23
C SER A 223 -12.20 17.07 1.81
N THR A 224 -11.24 16.61 2.61
CA THR A 224 -10.55 15.35 2.31
C THR A 224 -11.52 14.18 2.29
N GLU A 225 -12.47 14.15 3.22
CA GLU A 225 -13.51 13.13 3.33
C GLU A 225 -14.39 13.13 2.07
N ARG A 226 -14.86 14.31 1.64
CA ARG A 226 -15.68 14.42 0.43
C ARG A 226 -14.90 14.00 -0.82
N LYS A 227 -13.61 14.38 -0.92
CA LYS A 227 -12.74 13.93 -2.00
C LYS A 227 -12.57 12.40 -1.98
N ASN A 228 -12.34 11.79 -0.83
CA ASN A 228 -12.19 10.35 -0.65
C ASN A 228 -13.45 9.57 -1.06
N GLU A 229 -14.63 10.10 -0.74
CA GLU A 229 -15.92 9.52 -1.12
C GLU A 229 -16.07 9.38 -2.64
N LEU A 230 -15.65 10.38 -3.41
CA LEU A 230 -15.95 10.43 -4.85
C LEU A 230 -14.75 10.24 -5.78
N SER A 231 -13.51 10.31 -5.26
CA SER A 231 -12.30 10.29 -6.09
C SER A 231 -12.02 8.93 -6.73
N HIS A 232 -11.25 9.00 -7.82
CA HIS A 232 -10.69 7.86 -8.55
C HIS A 232 -9.85 6.96 -7.62
N ARG A 233 -9.04 7.54 -6.74
CA ARG A 233 -8.29 6.80 -5.72
C ARG A 233 -9.21 6.13 -4.69
N GLY A 234 -10.22 6.84 -4.18
CA GLY A 234 -11.26 6.27 -3.32
C GLY A 234 -11.94 5.05 -3.96
N ASN A 235 -12.33 5.16 -5.23
CA ASN A 235 -12.93 4.08 -5.99
C ASN A 235 -12.01 2.85 -6.13
N ALA A 236 -10.72 3.06 -6.37
CA ALA A 236 -9.75 1.97 -6.48
C ALA A 236 -9.51 1.27 -5.12
N VAL A 237 -9.35 2.04 -4.05
CA VAL A 237 -9.16 1.50 -2.68
C VAL A 237 -10.39 0.71 -2.24
N ARG A 238 -11.61 1.20 -2.51
CA ARG A 238 -12.85 0.47 -2.18
C ARG A 238 -12.92 -0.90 -2.84
N GLN A 239 -12.61 -0.96 -4.13
CA GLN A 239 -12.55 -2.23 -4.87
C GLN A 239 -11.51 -3.18 -4.26
N TRP A 240 -10.32 -2.66 -3.92
CA TRP A 240 -9.27 -3.46 -3.29
C TRP A 240 -9.69 -4.00 -1.92
N VAL A 241 -10.30 -3.18 -1.05
CA VAL A 241 -10.77 -3.61 0.27
C VAL A 241 -11.89 -4.64 0.18
N GLN A 242 -12.85 -4.46 -0.71
CA GLN A 242 -13.91 -5.44 -0.96
C GLN A 242 -13.32 -6.78 -1.41
N TRP A 243 -12.36 -6.74 -2.33
CA TRP A 243 -11.65 -7.93 -2.77
C TRP A 243 -10.83 -8.57 -1.65
N LEU A 244 -10.15 -7.79 -0.81
CA LEU A 244 -9.42 -8.32 0.34
C LEU A 244 -10.35 -9.08 1.29
N ASN A 245 -11.52 -8.52 1.62
CA ASN A 245 -12.47 -9.18 2.50
C ASN A 245 -12.94 -10.54 2.00
N LEU A 246 -13.04 -10.72 0.67
CA LEU A 246 -13.40 -12.00 0.05
C LEU A 246 -12.27 -13.04 0.07
N ASN A 247 -11.02 -12.60 0.22
CA ASN A 247 -9.83 -13.43 0.00
C ASN A 247 -8.85 -13.45 1.21
N LYS A 248 -9.18 -12.76 2.30
CA LYS A 248 -8.27 -12.52 3.44
C LYS A 248 -7.76 -13.81 4.08
N ASP A 249 -8.62 -14.80 4.31
CA ASP A 249 -8.24 -16.02 5.04
C ASP A 249 -7.16 -16.80 4.28
N GLU A 250 -7.32 -16.94 2.96
CA GLU A 250 -6.33 -17.57 2.09
C GLU A 250 -5.03 -16.75 2.02
N LEU A 251 -5.11 -15.42 1.94
CA LEU A 251 -3.94 -14.56 1.90
C LEU A 251 -3.13 -14.63 3.22
N ILE A 252 -3.83 -14.63 4.36
CA ILE A 252 -3.21 -14.74 5.69
C ILE A 252 -2.55 -16.12 5.85
N GLU A 253 -3.23 -17.20 5.46
CA GLU A 253 -2.68 -18.55 5.55
C GLU A 253 -1.42 -18.69 4.69
N ARG A 254 -1.39 -18.08 3.49
CA ARG A 254 -0.18 -18.05 2.65
C ARG A 254 0.96 -17.28 3.29
N GLN A 255 0.70 -16.12 3.89
CA GLN A 255 1.72 -15.37 4.63
C GLN A 255 2.28 -16.19 5.80
N LYS A 256 1.43 -16.91 6.54
CA LYS A 256 1.85 -17.75 7.67
C LYS A 256 2.68 -18.96 7.25
N THR A 257 2.31 -19.60 6.13
CA THR A 257 2.93 -20.85 5.67
C THR A 257 4.09 -20.66 4.69
N GLY A 258 4.28 -19.45 4.15
CA GLY A 258 5.30 -19.17 3.14
C GLY A 258 5.03 -19.80 1.77
N ARG A 259 3.78 -20.23 1.49
CA ARG A 259 3.40 -20.80 0.19
C ARG A 259 3.51 -19.73 -0.90
N GLN A 260 4.48 -19.89 -1.80
CA GLN A 260 4.89 -18.84 -2.74
C GLN A 260 4.02 -18.67 -4.00
N SER A 261 3.24 -19.67 -4.43
CA SER A 261 2.14 -19.58 -5.42
C SER A 261 1.74 -20.98 -5.95
N ILE A 262 0.53 -21.09 -6.49
CA ILE A 262 0.18 -22.08 -7.51
C ILE A 262 0.20 -21.31 -8.84
N GLY A 263 0.77 -21.90 -9.91
CA GLY A 263 1.00 -21.23 -11.20
C GLY A 263 -0.25 -20.65 -11.86
N HIS A 264 -0.04 -20.02 -13.02
CA HIS A 264 -0.88 -19.18 -13.91
C HIS A 264 -2.43 -19.39 -13.99
N LYS A 265 -3.01 -20.40 -13.35
CA LYS A 265 -4.45 -20.67 -13.22
C LYS A 265 -4.99 -20.57 -11.78
N GLY A 266 -4.15 -20.22 -10.80
CA GLY A 266 -4.47 -20.31 -9.36
C GLY A 266 -5.08 -19.06 -8.72
N LEU A 267 -5.59 -18.12 -9.51
CA LEU A 267 -6.40 -17.01 -9.00
C LEU A 267 -7.87 -17.23 -9.35
N ASP A 268 -8.49 -18.24 -8.75
CA ASP A 268 -9.96 -18.24 -8.55
C ASP A 268 -10.32 -17.24 -7.43
N PHE A 269 -9.61 -16.10 -7.39
CA PHE A 269 -10.02 -15.00 -6.53
C PHE A 269 -11.36 -14.53 -7.07
N LYS A 270 -12.36 -14.53 -6.20
CA LYS A 270 -13.72 -14.10 -6.56
C LYS A 270 -13.61 -12.71 -7.15
N SER A 271 -13.90 -12.58 -8.45
CA SER A 271 -13.92 -11.30 -9.13
C SER A 271 -14.93 -10.41 -8.41
N TYR A 272 -14.52 -9.20 -8.07
CA TYR A 272 -15.46 -8.18 -7.66
C TYR A 272 -16.32 -7.81 -8.88
N SER A 273 -17.62 -8.14 -8.83
CA SER A 273 -18.60 -7.66 -9.81
C SER A 273 -19.34 -6.48 -9.18
N PRO A 274 -19.31 -5.28 -9.80
CA PRO A 274 -20.06 -4.12 -9.32
C PRO A 274 -21.59 -4.31 -9.29
N GLU A 275 -22.12 -5.40 -9.86
CA GLU A 275 -23.55 -5.69 -9.99
C GLU A 275 -24.15 -6.59 -8.87
N GLN A 276 -23.53 -6.65 -7.68
CA GLN A 276 -24.11 -7.30 -6.49
C GLN A 276 -24.28 -6.34 -5.33
#